data_AF-A0A0G1ZB17-F1
#
_entry.id   AF-A0A0G1ZB17-F1
#
_cell.length_a   1.000
_cell.length_b   1.000
_cell.length_c   1.000
_cell.angle_alpha   90.00
_cell.angle_beta   90.00
_cell.angle_gamma   90.00
#
_symmetry.space_group_name_H-M   'P 1'
#
loop_
_entity.id
_entity.type
_entity.pdbx_description
1 polymer ?
#
loop_
_entity_poly.entity_id
_entity_poly.type
_entity_poly.pdbx_seq_one_letter_code
_entity_poly.pdbx_strand_id
1 'polypeptide(L)'
;MNGKQPTKIDITVEARGKSLGRLASEVAHLLQGKHLASYRPNKPALAYVLVTHLSEVKLDPVSKDGKVYYRSSLRPGGLKKRSFNEWFQKDPQEVTRHMVYGMLPKNKLRKILIKHLTFI
;
A
#
# COMPACT_ATOMS: atom_id res chain seq x y z
N MET A 1 -7.74 -21.24 4.93
CA MET A 1 -7.06 -19.92 5.05
C MET A 1 -8.10 -18.90 5.49
N ASN A 2 -8.40 -18.82 6.79
CA ASN A 2 -9.43 -17.92 7.31
C ASN A 2 -8.81 -16.59 7.72
N GLY A 3 -8.78 -15.63 6.79
CA GLY A 3 -8.49 -14.24 7.10
C GLY A 3 -9.67 -13.65 7.88
N LYS A 4 -9.40 -13.21 9.11
CA LYS A 4 -10.34 -12.44 9.94
C LYS A 4 -10.81 -11.24 9.11
N GLN A 5 -12.05 -11.29 8.60
CA GLN A 5 -12.71 -10.15 7.96
C GLN A 5 -12.70 -8.99 8.97
N PRO A 6 -12.25 -7.78 8.60
CA PRO A 6 -12.33 -6.63 9.49
C PRO A 6 -13.80 -6.27 9.70
N THR A 7 -14.20 -6.10 10.97
CA THR A 7 -15.59 -5.92 11.43
C THR A 7 -16.25 -4.61 10.95
N LYS A 8 -15.56 -3.79 10.16
CA LYS A 8 -16.11 -2.60 9.49
C LYS A 8 -15.30 -2.33 8.22
N ILE A 9 -15.84 -2.68 7.05
CA ILE A 9 -15.27 -2.31 5.74
C ILE A 9 -16.11 -1.13 5.24
N ASP A 10 -15.49 0.04 5.10
CA ASP A 10 -16.22 1.24 4.66
C ASP A 10 -16.07 1.48 3.16
N ILE A 11 -14.90 1.14 2.57
CA ILE A 11 -14.59 1.48 1.18
C ILE A 11 -13.87 0.31 0.50
N THR A 12 -14.40 -0.11 -0.64
CA THR A 12 -13.80 -1.15 -1.50
C THR A 12 -13.25 -0.50 -2.77
N VAL A 13 -12.00 -0.82 -3.12
CA VAL A 13 -11.31 -0.30 -4.31
C VAL A 13 -10.87 -1.46 -5.18
N GLU A 14 -11.32 -1.47 -6.43
CA GLU A 14 -10.86 -2.44 -7.43
C GLU A 14 -9.54 -2.01 -8.05
N ALA A 15 -8.56 -2.91 -8.07
CA ALA A 15 -7.24 -2.67 -8.66
C ALA A 15 -7.17 -3.00 -10.16
N ARG A 16 -8.16 -3.72 -10.70
CA ARG A 16 -8.16 -4.23 -12.07
C ARG A 16 -7.99 -3.11 -13.09
N GLY A 17 -6.96 -3.21 -13.93
CA GLY A 17 -6.74 -2.25 -15.01
C GLY A 17 -6.26 -0.85 -14.59
N LYS A 18 -6.12 -0.58 -13.28
CA LYS A 18 -5.55 0.67 -12.75
C LYS A 18 -4.03 0.58 -12.70
N SER A 19 -3.34 1.71 -12.88
CA SER A 19 -1.90 1.80 -12.66
C SER A 19 -1.59 1.72 -11.15
N LEU A 20 -0.63 0.89 -10.76
CA LEU A 20 -0.30 0.64 -9.35
C LEU A 20 -0.03 1.93 -8.55
N GLY A 21 0.71 2.88 -9.12
CA GLY A 21 1.02 4.15 -8.46
C GLY A 21 -0.20 5.04 -8.22
N ARG A 22 -1.12 5.10 -9.19
CA ARG A 22 -2.37 5.88 -9.08
C ARG A 22 -3.31 5.25 -8.06
N LEU A 23 -3.45 3.93 -8.10
CA LEU A 23 -4.20 3.16 -7.12
C LEU A 23 -3.68 3.42 -5.69
N ALA A 24 -2.36 3.35 -5.48
CA ALA A 24 -1.76 3.59 -4.17
C ALA A 24 -2.03 5.01 -3.66
N SER A 25 -2.03 6.01 -4.55
CA SER A 25 -2.31 7.41 -4.19
C SER A 25 -3.77 7.61 -3.77
N GLU A 26 -4.70 7.04 -4.53
CA GLU A 26 -6.12 7.02 -4.22
C GLU A 26 -6.38 6.35 -2.85
N VAL A 27 -5.82 5.16 -2.64
CA VAL A 27 -5.93 4.42 -1.37
C VAL A 27 -5.34 5.23 -0.20
N ALA A 28 -4.18 5.87 -0.37
CA ALA A 28 -3.58 6.70 0.69
C ALA A 28 -4.45 7.92 1.05
N HIS A 29 -5.15 8.50 0.07
CA HIS A 29 -6.09 9.60 0.29
C HIS A 29 -7.32 9.14 1.08
N LEU A 30 -7.86 7.97 0.72
CA LEU A 30 -9.00 7.35 1.40
C LEU A 30 -8.66 6.97 2.84
N LEU A 31 -7.49 6.35 3.08
CA LEU A 31 -7.01 5.99 4.41
C LEU A 31 -6.79 7.20 5.31
N GLN A 32 -6.39 8.34 4.76
CA GLN A 32 -6.27 9.59 5.53
C GLN A 32 -7.63 10.22 5.86
N GLY A 33 -8.72 9.75 5.25
CA GLY A 33 -10.06 10.32 5.43
C GLY A 33 -10.23 11.69 4.78
N LYS A 34 -9.36 12.08 3.83
CA LYS A 34 -9.40 13.40 3.18
C LYS A 34 -10.63 13.62 2.29
N HIS A 35 -11.30 12.54 1.91
CA HIS A 35 -12.58 12.57 1.21
C HIS A 35 -13.76 12.96 2.11
N LEU A 36 -13.59 12.91 3.43
CA LEU A 36 -14.62 13.27 4.41
C LEU A 36 -14.46 14.73 4.83
N ALA A 37 -15.58 15.45 4.94
CA ALA A 37 -15.61 16.80 5.51
C ALA A 37 -15.10 16.84 6.96
N SER A 38 -15.22 15.72 7.69
CA SER A 38 -14.75 15.55 9.06
C SER A 38 -13.24 15.31 9.19
N TYR A 39 -12.46 15.52 8.12
CA TYR A 39 -11.02 15.31 8.12
C TYR A 39 -10.32 16.16 9.20
N ARG A 40 -9.48 15.50 10.01
CA ARG A 40 -8.66 16.16 11.02
C ARG A 40 -7.23 15.65 10.93
N PRO A 41 -6.23 16.50 10.64
CA PRO A 41 -4.85 16.07 10.40
C PRO A 41 -4.17 15.46 11.64
N ASN A 42 -4.66 15.79 12.85
CA ASN A 42 -4.10 15.32 14.11
C ASN A 42 -4.76 14.03 14.65
N LYS A 43 -5.85 13.55 14.03
CA LYS A 43 -6.55 12.34 14.45
C LYS A 43 -6.49 11.28 13.34
N PRO A 44 -6.36 9.99 13.69
CA PRO A 44 -6.47 8.93 12.70
C PRO A 44 -7.91 8.86 12.18
N ALA A 45 -8.07 8.70 10.87
CA ALA A 45 -9.37 8.42 10.28
C ALA A 45 -9.81 6.99 10.64
N LEU A 46 -11.12 6.81 10.86
CA LEU A 46 -11.73 5.50 11.08
C LEU A 46 -12.18 4.83 9.78
N ALA A 47 -11.54 5.17 8.65
CA ALA A 47 -11.84 4.59 7.35
C ALA A 47 -11.03 3.31 7.14
N TYR A 48 -11.71 2.23 6.76
CA TYR A 48 -11.11 0.96 6.36
C TYR A 48 -11.23 0.78 4.86
N VAL A 49 -10.10 0.49 4.22
CA VAL A 49 -10.01 0.34 2.77
C VAL A 49 -9.67 -1.11 2.44
N LEU A 50 -10.53 -1.73 1.63
CA LEU A 50 -10.32 -3.05 1.06
C LEU A 50 -9.90 -2.89 -0.40
N VAL A 51 -8.75 -3.47 -0.78
CA VAL A 51 -8.31 -3.52 -2.18
C VAL A 51 -8.46 -4.94 -2.73
N THR A 52 -9.11 -5.07 -3.88
CA THR A 52 -9.37 -6.36 -4.56
C THR A 52 -8.65 -6.45 -5.91
N HIS A 53 -8.46 -7.67 -6.41
CA HIS A 53 -7.89 -7.96 -7.75
C HIS A 53 -6.47 -7.39 -7.98
N LEU A 54 -5.63 -7.46 -6.95
CA LEU A 54 -4.26 -6.92 -6.98
C LEU A 54 -3.36 -7.56 -8.05
N SER A 55 -3.62 -8.81 -8.41
CA SER A 55 -2.86 -9.54 -9.43
C SER A 55 -3.04 -8.99 -10.83
N GLU A 56 -4.14 -8.26 -11.10
CA GLU A 56 -4.49 -7.70 -12.41
C GLU A 56 -4.18 -6.19 -12.53
N VAL A 57 -3.34 -5.66 -11.62
CA VAL A 57 -2.93 -4.26 -11.67
C VAL A 57 -2.02 -4.03 -12.88
N LYS A 58 -2.16 -2.87 -13.53
CA LYS A 58 -1.24 -2.48 -14.60
C LYS A 58 0.07 -1.97 -14.00
N LEU A 59 1.16 -2.57 -14.45
CA LEU A 59 2.52 -2.12 -14.17
C LEU A 59 3.08 -1.44 -15.41
N ASP A 60 3.67 -0.26 -15.22
CA ASP A 60 4.37 0.41 -16.31
C ASP A 60 5.64 -0.40 -16.67
N PRO A 61 5.88 -0.72 -17.96
CA PRO A 61 6.99 -1.58 -18.37
C PRO A 61 8.36 -1.07 -17.90
N VAL A 62 8.58 0.25 -17.98
CA VAL A 62 9.81 0.91 -17.52
C VAL A 62 10.05 0.70 -16.02
N SER A 63 8.97 0.76 -15.22
CA SER A 63 9.05 0.55 -13.77
C SER A 63 9.20 -0.92 -13.39
N LYS A 64 8.68 -1.82 -14.23
CA LYS A 64 8.71 -3.27 -13.99
C LYS A 64 10.13 -3.80 -14.01
N ASP A 65 10.91 -3.43 -15.02
CA ASP A 65 12.25 -4.00 -15.25
C ASP A 65 13.38 -3.14 -14.69
N GLY A 66 13.20 -1.82 -14.59
CA GLY A 66 14.26 -0.90 -14.17
C GLY A 66 14.40 -0.66 -12.66
N LYS A 67 13.44 -1.12 -11.84
CA LYS A 67 13.38 -0.69 -10.43
C LYS A 67 13.96 -1.71 -9.46
N VAL A 68 14.99 -1.28 -8.73
CA VAL A 68 15.64 -2.07 -7.68
C VAL A 68 15.43 -1.41 -6.32
N TYR A 69 15.01 -2.21 -5.34
CA TYR A 69 14.86 -1.80 -3.95
C TYR A 69 16.08 -2.24 -3.14
N TYR A 70 16.60 -1.30 -2.35
CA TYR A 70 17.76 -1.51 -1.50
C TYR A 70 17.33 -1.45 -0.04
N ARG A 71 17.84 -2.39 0.76
CA ARG A 71 17.70 -2.37 2.21
C ARG A 71 19.05 -2.72 2.82
N SER A 72 19.55 -1.89 3.73
CA SER A 72 20.76 -2.18 4.50
C SER A 72 20.40 -2.60 5.92
N SER A 73 21.09 -3.60 6.45
CA SER A 73 21.03 -3.98 7.87
C SER A 73 21.95 -3.13 8.77
N LEU A 74 22.64 -2.12 8.20
CA LEU A 74 23.61 -1.25 8.88
C LEU A 74 24.91 -1.93 9.36
N ARG A 75 25.10 -3.21 9.01
CA ARG A 75 26.38 -3.93 9.21
C ARG A 75 27.19 -3.93 7.90
N PRO A 76 28.53 -3.96 7.95
CA PRO A 76 29.38 -4.13 6.76
C PRO A 76 28.92 -5.34 5.92
N GLY A 77 28.78 -5.17 4.61
CA GLY A 77 28.28 -6.22 3.70
C GLY A 77 26.78 -6.51 3.76
N GLY A 78 26.01 -5.80 4.60
CA GLY A 78 24.59 -6.05 4.85
C GLY A 78 23.59 -5.51 3.81
N LEU A 79 24.04 -5.15 2.60
CA LEU A 79 23.19 -4.58 1.56
C LEU A 79 22.40 -5.68 0.85
N LYS A 80 21.08 -5.63 0.98
CA LYS A 80 20.15 -6.50 0.24
C LYS A 80 19.53 -5.72 -0.91
N LYS A 81 19.57 -6.31 -2.10
CA LYS A 81 18.92 -5.80 -3.31
C LYS A 81 17.75 -6.71 -3.64
N ARG A 82 16.62 -6.14 -4.07
CA ARG A 82 15.46 -6.88 -4.54
C ARG A 82 14.91 -6.19 -5.78
N SER A 83 14.74 -6.92 -6.87
CA SER A 83 14.09 -6.34 -8.05
C SER A 83 12.59 -6.14 -7.77
N PHE A 84 12.00 -5.13 -8.39
CA PHE A 84 10.57 -4.87 -8.26
C PHE A 84 9.74 -6.00 -8.83
N ASN A 85 10.12 -6.53 -10.00
CA ASN A 85 9.39 -7.62 -10.66
C ASN A 85 9.35 -8.90 -9.80
N GLU A 86 10.49 -9.33 -9.26
CA GLU A 86 10.53 -10.50 -8.36
C GLU A 86 9.74 -10.26 -7.06
N TRP A 87 9.78 -9.03 -6.53
CA TRP A 87 8.98 -8.72 -5.34
C TRP A 87 7.48 -8.76 -5.65
N PHE A 88 7.06 -8.17 -6.75
CA PHE A 88 5.66 -8.12 -7.15
C PHE A 88 5.10 -9.51 -7.45
N GLN A 89 5.87 -10.38 -8.12
CA GLN A 89 5.46 -11.76 -8.38
C GLN A 89 5.34 -12.58 -7.08
N LYS A 90 6.23 -12.37 -6.12
CA LYS A 90 6.20 -13.11 -4.86
C LYS A 90 5.09 -12.64 -3.92
N ASP A 91 4.99 -11.33 -3.70
CA ASP A 91 4.08 -10.72 -2.73
C ASP A 91 3.55 -9.35 -3.22
N PRO A 92 2.54 -9.32 -4.12
CA PRO A 92 2.01 -8.08 -4.67
C PRO A 92 1.33 -7.20 -3.60
N GLN A 93 0.78 -7.83 -2.55
CA GLN A 93 0.19 -7.14 -1.40
C GLN A 93 1.23 -6.32 -0.64
N GLU A 94 2.41 -6.88 -0.36
CA GLU A 94 3.47 -6.19 0.37
C GLU A 94 4.09 -5.04 -0.46
N VAL A 95 4.23 -5.21 -1.78
CA VAL A 95 4.65 -4.13 -2.67
C VAL A 95 3.68 -2.95 -2.58
N THR A 96 2.38 -3.25 -2.71
CA THR A 96 1.32 -2.23 -2.68
C THR A 96 1.25 -1.57 -1.32
N ARG A 97 1.32 -2.36 -0.24
CA ARG A 97 1.39 -1.86 1.13
C ARG A 97 2.59 -0.93 1.33
N HIS A 98 3.76 -1.30 0.83
CA HIS A 98 4.95 -0.47 0.93
C HIS A 98 4.81 0.85 0.16
N MET A 99 4.21 0.83 -1.04
CA MET A 99 3.93 2.06 -1.80
C MET A 99 2.97 2.98 -1.05
N VAL A 100 1.83 2.45 -0.57
CA VAL A 100 0.86 3.21 0.21
C VAL A 100 1.50 3.76 1.49
N TYR A 101 2.31 2.95 2.18
CA TYR A 101 3.03 3.39 3.38
C TYR A 101 3.99 4.57 3.11
N GLY A 102 4.62 4.58 1.93
CA GLY A 102 5.45 5.69 1.48
C GLY A 102 4.67 6.99 1.21
N MET A 103 3.39 6.88 0.85
CA MET A 103 2.50 8.01 0.57
C MET A 103 1.80 8.60 1.81
N LEU A 104 1.94 7.94 2.96
CA LEU A 104 1.40 8.42 4.24
C LEU A 104 2.38 9.38 4.95
N PRO A 105 1.86 10.38 5.70
CA PRO A 105 2.70 11.32 6.44
C PRO A 105 3.59 10.60 7.45
N LYS A 106 4.85 11.02 7.58
CA LYS A 106 5.84 10.37 8.46
C LYS A 106 5.62 10.73 9.94
N ASN A 107 4.53 10.23 10.54
CA ASN A 107 4.20 10.46 11.95
C ASN A 107 3.75 9.15 12.65
N LYS A 108 3.37 9.25 13.93
CA LYS A 108 2.88 8.10 14.72
C LYS A 108 1.58 7.52 14.14
N LEU A 109 0.73 8.35 13.52
CA LEU A 109 -0.54 7.93 12.92
C LEU A 109 -0.34 7.00 11.72
N ARG A 110 0.77 7.12 10.98
CA ARG A 110 1.08 6.27 9.83
C ARG A 110 0.98 4.77 10.12
N LYS A 111 1.50 4.34 11.29
CA LYS A 111 1.46 2.93 11.73
C LYS A 111 0.04 2.47 12.06
N ILE A 112 -0.86 3.39 12.38
CA ILE A 112 -2.26 3.10 12.69
C ILE A 112 -3.03 3.00 11.36
N LEU A 113 -2.91 4.02 10.51
CA LEU A 113 -3.60 4.09 9.21
C LEU A 113 -3.28 2.88 8.31
N ILE A 114 -2.02 2.43 8.28
CA ILE A 114 -1.64 1.28 7.45
C ILE A 114 -2.24 -0.06 7.93
N LYS A 115 -2.76 -0.12 9.16
CA LYS A 115 -3.49 -1.30 9.66
C LYS A 115 -4.94 -1.33 9.17
N HIS A 116 -5.47 -0.21 8.70
CA HIS A 116 -6.83 -0.13 8.14
C HIS A 116 -6.90 -0.58 6.68
N LEU A 117 -5.74 -0.81 6.05
CA LEU A 117 -5.63 -1.34 4.71
C LEU A 117 -5.67 -2.87 4.74
N THR A 118 -6.65 -3.45 4.04
CA THR A 118 -6.81 -4.89 3.88
C THR A 118 -6.79 -5.25 2.39
N PHE A 119 -6.27 -6.44 2.09
CA PHE A 119 -6.17 -6.97 0.73
C PHE A 119 -6.94 -8.30 0.64
N ILE A 120 -7.65 -8.51 -0.47
CA ILE A 120 -8.30 -9.77 -0.83
C ILE A 120 -7.91 -10.14 -2.27
#